data_AF-A0AAD7LCY7-F1
#
_entry.id   AF-A0AAD7LCY7-F1
#
_cell.length_a   1.000
_cell.length_b   1.000
_cell.length_c   1.000
_cell.angle_alpha   90.00
_cell.angle_beta   90.00
_cell.angle_gamma   90.00
#
_symmetry.space_group_name_H-M   'P 1'
#
loop_
_entity.id
_entity.type
_entity.pdbx_description
1 polymer ?
#
loop_
_entity_poly.entity_id
_entity_poly.type
_entity_poly.pdbx_seq_one_letter_code
_entity_poly.pdbx_strand_id
1 'polypeptide(L)'
;MAVDLICPPQAPSSRIQEIITQILLDQNNTHPDPPSEGNINAILEEEEALIAAHRKEIEDTMEIVREEMKLLAEVDQPGSLIDNYVSQLSFVLSRKAAGLVSLQSRLARFQHRLKEQEILSRKRVPR
;
A
#
# COMPACT_ATOMS: atom_id res chain seq x y z
N MET A 1 -1.59 27.32 14.00
CA MET A 1 -0.91 26.80 12.79
C MET A 1 -1.75 25.65 12.29
N ALA A 2 -2.63 25.89 11.33
CA ALA A 2 -3.48 24.87 10.73
C ALA A 2 -2.72 24.31 9.53
N VAL A 3 -2.33 23.04 9.59
CA VAL A 3 -1.86 22.30 8.42
C VAL A 3 -3.09 21.75 7.73
N ASP A 4 -3.72 22.58 6.91
CA ASP A 4 -4.69 22.11 5.93
C ASP A 4 -3.94 21.29 4.88
N LEU A 5 -3.67 20.01 5.20
CA LEU A 5 -3.50 18.97 4.20
C LEU A 5 -4.88 18.67 3.61
N ILE A 6 -5.39 19.61 2.84
CA ILE A 6 -6.45 19.33 1.89
C ILE A 6 -5.78 18.47 0.82
N CYS A 7 -5.96 17.15 0.93
CA CYS A 7 -5.61 16.24 -0.14
C CYS A 7 -6.46 16.66 -1.35
N PRO A 8 -5.86 17.06 -2.49
CA PRO A 8 -6.64 17.36 -3.68
C PRO A 8 -7.41 16.10 -4.09
N PRO A 9 -8.63 16.23 -4.64
CA PRO A 9 -9.36 15.09 -5.19
C PRO A 9 -8.47 14.48 -6.29
N GLN A 10 -7.92 13.30 -6.01
CA GLN A 10 -6.99 12.68 -6.93
C GLN A 10 -7.75 12.18 -8.16
N ALA A 11 -7.32 12.67 -9.31
CA ALA A 11 -7.72 12.15 -10.61
C ALA A 11 -7.41 10.64 -10.71
N PRO A 12 -8.20 9.88 -11.47
CA PRO A 12 -7.96 8.48 -11.72
C PRO A 12 -6.79 8.36 -12.70
N SER A 13 -5.57 8.21 -12.20
CA SER A 13 -4.57 7.28 -12.75
C SER A 13 -3.27 7.40 -11.96
N SER A 14 -2.92 6.36 -11.20
CA SER A 14 -1.57 6.25 -10.65
C SER A 14 -0.56 6.08 -11.79
N ARG A 15 0.71 6.47 -11.60
CA ARG A 15 1.77 6.18 -12.59
C ARG A 15 1.86 4.68 -12.88
N ILE A 16 1.58 3.82 -11.89
CA ILE A 16 1.61 2.35 -12.01
C ILE A 16 0.49 1.88 -12.95
N GLN A 17 -0.73 2.41 -12.80
CA GLN A 17 -1.85 2.16 -13.69
C GLN A 17 -1.51 2.52 -15.15
N GLU A 18 -0.87 3.67 -15.40
CA GLU A 18 -0.41 4.03 -16.74
C GLU A 18 0.59 3.01 -17.31
N ILE A 19 1.52 2.51 -16.48
CA ILE A 19 2.49 1.49 -16.91
C ILE A 19 1.77 0.21 -17.33
N ILE A 20 0.83 -0.25 -16.51
CA ILE A 20 0.08 -1.50 -16.75
C ILE A 20 -0.73 -1.39 -18.03
N THR A 21 -1.50 -0.31 -18.18
CA THR A 21 -2.31 -0.07 -19.39
C THR A 21 -1.44 -0.03 -20.63
N GLN A 22 -0.29 0.66 -20.60
CA GLN A 22 0.62 0.71 -21.76
C GLN A 22 1.18 -0.66 -22.11
N ILE A 23 1.56 -1.48 -21.12
CA ILE A 23 2.07 -2.84 -21.36
C ILE A 23 0.99 -3.72 -21.99
N LEU A 24 -0.25 -3.63 -21.49
CA LEU A 24 -1.38 -4.41 -22.01
C LEU A 24 -1.76 -3.99 -23.44
N LEU A 25 -1.73 -2.70 -23.75
CA LEU A 25 -1.93 -2.21 -25.12
C LEU A 25 -0.85 -2.74 -26.09
N ASP A 26 0.41 -2.83 -25.65
CA ASP A 26 1.49 -3.39 -26.47
C ASP A 26 1.30 -4.91 -26.72
N GLN A 27 0.62 -5.64 -25.82
CA GLN A 27 0.33 -7.07 -26.00
C GLN A 27 -0.72 -7.32 -27.10
N ASN A 28 -1.76 -6.48 -27.19
CA ASN A 28 -2.83 -6.62 -28.19
C ASN A 28 -2.33 -6.48 -29.64
N ASN A 29 -1.15 -5.89 -29.86
CA ASN A 29 -0.51 -5.79 -31.18
C ASN A 29 0.38 -7.00 -31.53
N THR A 30 0.67 -7.90 -30.59
CA THR A 30 1.64 -9.01 -30.79
C THR A 30 1.00 -10.41 -30.77
N HIS A 31 -0.21 -10.56 -30.23
CA HIS A 31 -0.95 -11.82 -30.12
C HIS A 31 -2.39 -11.64 -30.66
N PRO A 32 -2.92 -12.53 -31.52
CA PRO A 32 -4.24 -12.36 -32.13
C PRO A 32 -5.40 -12.57 -31.14
N ASP A 33 -5.16 -13.23 -30.02
CA ASP A 33 -6.14 -13.35 -28.94
C ASP A 33 -5.97 -12.19 -27.95
N PRO A 34 -6.97 -11.30 -27.81
CA PRO A 34 -6.91 -10.21 -26.85
C PRO A 34 -6.87 -10.76 -25.41
N PRO A 35 -6.09 -10.16 -24.50
CA PRO A 35 -6.27 -10.41 -23.08
C PRO A 35 -7.74 -10.12 -22.72
N SER A 36 -8.40 -11.07 -22.06
CA SER A 36 -9.80 -10.90 -21.64
C SER A 36 -9.96 -9.57 -20.90
N GLU A 37 -10.91 -8.73 -21.32
CA GLU A 37 -11.21 -7.45 -20.66
C GLU A 37 -11.46 -7.63 -19.15
N GLY A 38 -11.98 -8.80 -18.74
CA GLY A 38 -12.15 -9.17 -17.34
C GLY A 38 -10.84 -9.32 -16.56
N ASN A 39 -9.76 -9.78 -17.19
CA ASN A 39 -8.45 -9.91 -16.55
C ASN A 39 -7.78 -8.54 -16.36
N ILE A 40 -8.01 -7.62 -17.31
CA ILE A 40 -7.50 -6.25 -17.24
C ILE A 40 -8.17 -5.50 -16.09
N ASN A 41 -9.50 -5.54 -16.03
CA ASN A 41 -10.26 -4.88 -14.97
C ASN A 41 -9.85 -5.42 -13.58
N ALA A 42 -9.67 -6.73 -13.44
CA ALA A 42 -9.22 -7.32 -12.18
C ALA A 42 -7.86 -6.80 -11.71
N ILE A 43 -6.90 -6.60 -12.62
CA ILE A 43 -5.58 -6.05 -12.26
C ILE A 43 -5.68 -4.59 -11.81
N LEU A 44 -6.49 -3.80 -12.51
CA LEU A 44 -6.68 -2.38 -12.20
C LEU A 44 -7.37 -2.19 -10.85
N GLU A 45 -8.42 -2.96 -10.57
CA GLU A 45 -9.12 -2.93 -9.28
C GLU A 45 -8.18 -3.26 -8.12
N GLU A 46 -7.22 -4.15 -8.32
CA GLU A 46 -6.32 -4.56 -7.26
C GLU A 46 -5.09 -3.68 -7.11
N GLU A 47 -4.66 -3.03 -8.19
CA GLU A 47 -3.75 -1.90 -8.12
C GLU A 47 -4.35 -0.81 -7.24
N GLU A 48 -5.60 -0.41 -7.51
CA GLU A 48 -6.31 0.60 -6.73
C GLU A 48 -6.44 0.17 -5.26
N ALA A 49 -6.86 -1.08 -5.02
CA ALA A 49 -6.99 -1.63 -3.67
C ALA A 49 -5.65 -1.73 -2.93
N LEU A 50 -4.53 -1.92 -3.63
CA LEU A 50 -3.18 -1.92 -3.07
C LEU A 50 -2.72 -0.50 -2.73
N ILE A 51 -2.92 0.47 -3.64
CA ILE A 51 -2.57 1.88 -3.40
C ILE A 51 -3.39 2.47 -2.25
N ALA A 52 -4.70 2.20 -2.22
CA ALA A 52 -5.55 2.62 -1.12
C ALA A 52 -5.08 2.04 0.22
N ALA A 53 -4.77 0.74 0.25
CA ALA A 53 -4.24 0.10 1.45
C ALA A 53 -2.87 0.64 1.86
N HIS A 54 -1.99 0.94 0.91
CA HIS A 54 -0.68 1.50 1.20
C HIS A 54 -0.77 2.89 1.82
N ARG A 55 -1.65 3.76 1.29
CA ARG A 55 -1.89 5.10 1.86
C ARG A 55 -2.46 5.02 3.25
N LYS A 56 -3.46 4.15 3.44
CA LYS A 56 -4.03 3.90 4.76
C LYS A 56 -2.97 3.42 5.74
N GLU A 57 -2.10 2.50 5.33
CA GLU A 57 -1.00 2.06 6.20
C GLU A 57 -0.14 3.24 6.64
N ILE A 58 0.27 4.11 5.70
CA ILE A 58 1.08 5.29 6.02
C ILE A 58 0.38 6.18 7.07
N GLU A 59 -0.92 6.42 6.91
CA GLU A 59 -1.72 7.19 7.85
C GLU A 59 -1.78 6.50 9.24
N ASP A 60 -2.08 5.21 9.27
CA ASP A 60 -2.13 4.39 10.50
C ASP A 60 -0.76 4.35 11.20
N THR A 61 0.34 4.21 10.44
CA THR A 61 1.71 4.24 10.97
C THR A 61 2.03 5.61 11.59
N MET A 62 1.55 6.70 11.00
CA MET A 62 1.71 8.04 11.60
C MET A 62 0.91 8.21 12.89
N GLU A 63 -0.28 7.61 13.00
CA GLU A 63 -1.00 7.55 14.28
C GLU A 63 -0.19 6.78 15.33
N ILE A 64 0.32 5.60 14.97
CA ILE A 64 1.13 4.77 15.86
C ILE A 64 2.37 5.52 16.35
N VAL A 65 3.08 6.26 15.49
CA VAL A 65 4.24 7.05 15.91
C VAL A 65 3.85 8.08 16.98
N ARG A 66 2.67 8.69 16.90
CA ARG A 66 2.20 9.62 17.95
C ARG A 66 1.93 8.90 19.26
N GLU A 67 1.34 7.71 19.21
CA GLU A 67 1.13 6.86 20.40
C GLU A 67 2.47 6.48 21.06
N GLU A 68 3.47 6.09 20.27
CA GLU A 68 4.81 5.76 20.77
C GLU A 68 5.49 6.97 21.43
N MET A 69 5.40 8.15 20.82
CA MET A 69 5.95 9.37 21.41
C MET A 69 5.26 9.72 22.74
N LYS A 70 3.94 9.54 22.82
CA LYS A 70 3.20 9.71 24.07
C LYS A 70 3.65 8.70 25.12
N LEU A 71 3.82 7.44 24.73
CA LEU A 71 4.24 6.38 25.63
C LEU A 71 5.63 6.65 26.24
N LEU A 72 6.56 7.18 25.45
CA LEU A 72 7.87 7.63 25.94
C LEU A 72 7.74 8.81 26.91
N ALA A 73 6.91 9.80 26.59
CA ALA A 73 6.69 10.95 27.47
C ALA A 73 6.05 10.55 28.82
N GLU A 74 5.19 9.52 28.83
CA GLU A 74 4.55 9.00 30.04
C GLU A 74 5.52 8.22 30.93
N VAL A 75 6.37 7.35 30.34
CA VAL A 75 7.31 6.55 31.13
C VAL A 75 8.42 7.40 31.76
N ASP A 76 8.77 8.52 31.14
CA ASP A 76 9.75 9.48 31.67
C ASP A 76 9.27 10.26 32.91
N GLN A 77 7.96 10.24 33.23
CA GLN A 77 7.44 10.93 34.40
C GLN A 77 7.74 10.19 35.72
N PRO A 78 8.00 10.92 36.82
CA PRO A 78 8.11 10.32 38.14
C PRO A 78 6.83 9.56 38.52
N GLY A 79 6.97 8.34 39.03
CA GLY A 79 5.84 7.50 39.43
C GLY A 79 5.14 6.78 38.26
N SER A 80 5.72 6.79 37.06
CA SER A 80 5.25 5.98 35.94
C SER A 80 5.27 4.47 36.26
N LEU A 81 4.33 3.74 35.68
CA LEU A 81 4.21 2.30 35.89
C LEU A 81 4.82 1.54 34.71
N ILE A 82 5.85 0.75 34.98
CA ILE A 82 6.53 -0.08 33.97
C ILE A 82 5.54 -1.05 33.32
N ASP A 83 4.61 -1.62 34.07
CA ASP A 83 3.61 -2.55 33.55
C ASP A 83 2.72 -1.90 32.48
N ASN A 84 2.36 -0.62 32.65
CA ASN A 84 1.60 0.14 31.65
C ASN A 84 2.43 0.38 30.40
N TYR A 85 3.72 0.72 30.55
CA TYR A 85 4.64 0.91 29.43
C TYR A 85 4.76 -0.38 28.60
N VAL A 86 5.07 -1.50 29.26
CA VAL A 86 5.27 -2.80 28.60
C VAL A 86 3.99 -3.27 27.90
N SER A 87 2.84 -3.15 28.56
CA SER A 87 1.56 -3.59 28.00
C SER A 87 1.16 -2.75 26.77
N GLN A 88 1.27 -1.42 26.85
CA GLN A 88 0.95 -0.53 25.73
C GLN A 88 1.94 -0.69 24.57
N LEU A 89 3.23 -0.84 24.85
CA LEU A 89 4.25 -1.09 23.83
C LEU A 89 3.95 -2.41 23.09
N SER A 90 3.58 -3.47 23.80
CA SER A 90 3.20 -4.75 23.20
C SER A 90 2.01 -4.60 22.23
N PHE A 91 1.00 -3.82 22.61
CA PHE A 91 -0.16 -3.55 21.75
C PHE A 91 0.23 -2.77 20.48
N VAL A 92 1.03 -1.71 20.64
CA VAL A 92 1.54 -0.91 19.52
C VAL A 92 2.34 -1.77 18.53
N LEU A 93 3.27 -2.58 19.03
CA LEU A 93 4.07 -3.47 18.19
C LEU A 93 3.20 -4.49 17.45
N SER A 94 2.19 -5.05 18.12
CA SER A 94 1.24 -5.99 17.52
C SER A 94 0.43 -5.33 16.40
N ARG A 95 -0.01 -4.08 16.58
CA ARG A 95 -0.69 -3.30 15.55
C ARG A 95 0.19 -3.04 14.32
N LYS A 96 1.44 -2.60 14.51
CA LYS A 96 2.38 -2.41 13.40
C LYS A 96 2.58 -3.71 12.61
N ALA A 97 2.81 -4.82 13.32
CA ALA A 97 3.00 -6.12 12.68
C ALA A 97 1.78 -6.53 11.84
N ALA A 98 0.56 -6.37 12.37
CA ALA A 98 -0.67 -6.67 11.66
C ALA A 98 -0.86 -5.78 10.42
N GLY A 99 -0.57 -4.49 10.52
CA GLY A 99 -0.62 -3.54 9.41
C GLY A 99 0.31 -3.94 8.26
N LEU A 100 1.57 -4.26 8.59
CA LEU A 100 2.57 -4.72 7.62
C LEU A 100 2.16 -6.03 6.94
N VAL A 101 1.70 -7.02 7.70
CA VAL A 101 1.25 -8.32 7.15
C VAL A 101 0.07 -8.13 6.20
N SER A 102 -0.87 -7.26 6.54
CA SER A 102 -2.02 -6.93 5.68
C SER A 102 -1.58 -6.30 4.35
N LEU A 103 -0.68 -5.32 4.39
CA LEU A 103 -0.17 -4.67 3.18
C LEU A 103 0.66 -5.64 2.32
N GLN A 104 1.53 -6.44 2.94
CA GLN A 104 2.31 -7.47 2.26
C GLN A 104 1.42 -8.50 1.55
N SER A 105 0.32 -8.90 2.18
CA SER A 105 -0.63 -9.85 1.58
C SER A 105 -1.27 -9.28 0.32
N ARG A 106 -1.63 -7.99 0.33
CA ARG A 106 -2.16 -7.29 -0.84
C ARG A 106 -1.12 -7.14 -1.95
N LEU A 107 0.12 -6.81 -1.57
CA LEU A 107 1.23 -6.69 -2.51
C LEU A 107 1.54 -8.04 -3.18
N ALA A 108 1.61 -9.13 -2.41
CA ALA A 108 1.85 -10.47 -2.92
C ALA A 108 0.75 -10.92 -3.89
N ARG A 109 -0.51 -10.64 -3.53
CA ARG A 109 -1.66 -10.86 -4.40
C ARG A 109 -1.52 -10.11 -5.72
N PHE A 110 -1.19 -8.82 -5.68
CA PHE A 110 -1.00 -8.01 -6.88
C PHE A 110 0.16 -8.52 -7.75
N GLN A 111 1.30 -8.83 -7.14
CA GLN A 111 2.45 -9.42 -7.82
C GLN A 111 2.12 -10.72 -8.52
N HIS A 112 1.28 -11.57 -7.92
CA HIS A 112 0.86 -12.83 -8.51
C HIS A 112 0.11 -12.61 -9.82
N ARG A 113 -0.86 -11.69 -9.86
CA ARG A 113 -1.62 -11.41 -11.10
C ARG A 113 -0.81 -10.68 -12.16
N LEU A 114 0.12 -9.81 -11.75
CA LEU A 114 1.08 -9.23 -12.71
C LEU A 114 1.96 -10.32 -13.37
N LYS A 115 2.26 -11.42 -12.67
CA LYS A 115 2.98 -12.57 -13.27
C LYS A 115 2.08 -13.37 -14.19
N GLU A 116 0.83 -13.63 -13.81
CA GLU A 116 -0.12 -14.38 -14.64
C GLU A 116 -0.39 -13.70 -15.99
N GLN A 117 -0.36 -12.36 -16.04
CA GLN A 117 -0.50 -11.60 -17.28
C GLN A 117 0.85 -11.23 -17.93
N GLU A 118 1.94 -11.86 -17.48
CA GLU A 118 3.32 -11.65 -17.97
C GLU A 118 3.82 -10.19 -17.96
N ILE A 119 3.17 -9.32 -17.17
CA ILE A 119 3.49 -7.89 -17.09
C ILE A 119 4.90 -7.69 -16.50
N LEU A 120 5.31 -8.49 -15.52
CA LEU A 120 6.66 -8.41 -14.92
C LEU A 120 7.77 -8.95 -15.83
N SER A 121 7.44 -9.80 -16.81
CA SER A 121 8.41 -10.39 -17.73
C SER A 121 8.81 -9.43 -18.85
N ARG A 122 8.00 -8.39 -19.09
CA ARG A 122 8.24 -7.40 -20.14
C ARG A 122 9.19 -6.31 -19.63
N LYS A 123 10.40 -6.23 -20.19
CA LYS A 123 11.20 -5.01 -20.08
C LYS A 123 10.53 -3.91 -20.89
N ARG A 124 10.37 -2.71 -20.32
CA ARG A 124 10.16 -1.51 -21.14
C ARG A 124 11.32 -1.44 -22.13
N VAL A 125 11.01 -1.47 -23.42
CA VAL A 125 11.98 -1.03 -24.43
C VAL A 125 12.17 0.47 -24.16
N PRO A 126 13.37 0.94 -23.80
CA PRO A 126 13.61 2.37 -23.68
C PRO A 126 13.35 2.98 -25.07
N ARG A 127 12.43 3.94 -25.17
CA ARG A 127 12.37 4.82 -26.34
C ARG A 127 13.40 5.93 -26.17
#